data_AF-A0A3D0N734-F1
#
_entry.id   AF-A0A3D0N734-F1
#
_cell.length_a   1.000
_cell.length_b   1.000
_cell.length_c   1.000
_cell.angle_alpha   90.00
_cell.angle_beta   90.00
_cell.angle_gamma   90.00
#
_symmetry.space_group_name_H-M   'P 1'
#
loop_
_entity.id
_entity.type
_entity.pdbx_description
1 polymer ?
#
loop_
_entity_poly.entity_id
_entity_poly.type
_entity_poly.pdbx_seq_one_letter_code
_entity_poly.pdbx_strand_id
1 'polypeptide(L)'
;GALDRQWPGEWAARACEIEPKPPAEGALPSPPPREREPSRRCRSLLFMALALAAAEAAQVDEAYLCENGMLTAGLPFSAARAGSMSTHSTHPLAVALMNRVAEACGLRARLVNPFMYQTKSELIRDVLAPRLSPREIQSTVSCWAVGRTNRQCGGCVPCILRQIGMAWAELPEEAYMTNVMERPEQYVGANAYGNLVDVLRQAEQVARQSDEEVLLSQPGLLSLQVAGVDIGAVVAMLRRHAEQTLTVVRERYRHAARLIE
;
A
#
# COMPACT_ATOMS: atom_id res chain seq x y z
N GLY A 1 3.72 8.55 24.00
CA GLY A 1 3.96 8.29 22.56
C GLY A 1 2.92 8.99 21.72
N ALA A 2 2.88 8.77 20.40
CA ALA A 2 1.90 9.41 19.51
C ALA A 2 0.44 9.09 19.91
N LEU A 3 0.18 7.87 20.40
CA LEU A 3 -1.14 7.46 20.91
C LEU A 3 -1.58 8.27 22.12
N ASP A 4 -0.71 8.48 23.12
CA ASP A 4 -1.02 9.30 24.30
C ASP A 4 -1.38 10.75 23.96
N ARG A 5 -0.78 11.29 22.89
CA ARG A 5 -1.06 12.66 22.45
C ARG A 5 -2.40 12.78 21.71
N GLN A 6 -2.81 11.73 21.00
CA GLN A 6 -3.99 11.76 20.14
C GLN A 6 -5.25 11.19 20.80
N TRP A 7 -5.09 10.17 21.64
CA TRP A 7 -6.17 9.42 22.29
C TRP A 7 -5.89 9.26 23.79
N PRO A 8 -5.74 10.35 24.56
CA PRO A 8 -5.35 10.27 25.95
C PRO A 8 -6.36 9.44 26.77
N GLY A 9 -5.92 8.29 27.29
CA GLY A 9 -6.78 7.37 28.05
C GLY A 9 -7.74 6.52 27.19
N GLU A 10 -7.73 6.67 25.87
CA GLU A 10 -8.62 5.97 24.93
C GLU A 10 -7.88 4.91 24.09
N TRP A 11 -6.69 4.48 24.52
CA TRP A 11 -5.92 3.44 23.84
C TRP A 11 -5.40 2.39 24.83
N ALA A 12 -5.21 1.17 24.34
CA ALA A 12 -4.55 0.10 25.07
C ALA A 12 -3.58 -0.64 24.14
N ALA A 13 -2.35 -0.89 24.60
CA ALA A 13 -1.46 -1.86 23.96
C ALA A 13 -1.55 -3.19 24.69
N ARG A 14 -1.82 -4.25 23.93
CA ARG A 14 -1.70 -5.63 24.40
C ARG A 14 -0.61 -6.30 23.58
N ALA A 15 0.50 -6.65 24.21
CA ALA A 15 1.51 -7.48 23.57
C ALA A 15 0.93 -8.89 23.42
N CYS A 16 0.94 -9.41 22.19
CA CYS A 16 0.59 -10.80 21.92
C CYS A 16 1.84 -11.50 21.39
N GLU A 17 2.36 -12.43 22.18
CA GLU A 17 3.46 -13.30 21.74
C GLU A 17 2.85 -14.51 21.05
N ILE A 18 3.13 -14.67 19.75
CA ILE A 18 2.72 -15.85 19.00
C ILE A 18 3.82 -16.88 19.17
N GLU A 19 3.71 -17.72 20.19
CA GLU A 19 4.57 -18.90 20.31
C GLU A 19 4.15 -19.96 19.28
N PRO A 20 5.09 -20.55 18.52
CA PRO A 20 4.77 -21.71 17.71
C PRO A 20 4.29 -22.83 18.63
N LYS A 21 3.01 -23.17 18.55
CA LYS A 21 2.49 -24.32 19.30
C LYS A 21 3.28 -25.56 18.88
N PRO A 22 3.91 -26.30 19.82
CA PRO A 22 4.51 -27.59 19.47
C PRO A 22 3.44 -28.48 18.83
N PRO A 23 3.78 -29.34 17.86
CA PRO A 23 2.80 -30.17 17.18
C PRO A 23 1.94 -30.89 18.22
N ALA A 24 0.63 -30.65 18.18
CA ALA A 24 -0.29 -31.35 19.07
C ALA A 24 -0.20 -32.86 18.82
N GLU A 25 -0.54 -33.67 19.82
CA GLU A 25 -0.66 -35.11 19.65
C GLU A 25 -1.69 -35.40 18.53
N GLY A 26 -1.27 -36.10 17.48
CA GLY A 26 -2.08 -36.31 16.27
C GLY A 26 -2.03 -35.19 15.21
N ALA A 27 -1.14 -34.20 15.35
CA ALA A 27 -0.92 -33.20 14.30
C ALA A 27 -0.45 -33.88 13.00
N LEU A 28 -1.05 -33.49 11.88
CA LEU A 28 -0.61 -33.95 10.57
C LEU A 28 0.83 -33.47 10.32
N PRO A 29 1.70 -34.31 9.74
CA PRO A 29 3.05 -33.89 9.39
C PRO A 29 2.98 -32.71 8.42
N SER A 30 3.85 -31.72 8.61
CA SER A 30 3.99 -30.64 7.64
C SER A 30 4.38 -31.22 6.29
N PRO A 31 3.75 -30.81 5.18
CA PRO A 31 4.12 -31.30 3.87
C PRO A 31 5.62 -31.03 3.60
N PRO A 32 6.30 -31.94 2.87
CA PRO A 32 7.71 -31.75 2.51
C PRO A 32 7.85 -30.44 1.70
N PRO A 33 9.04 -29.78 1.70
CA PRO A 33 9.23 -28.47 1.07
C PRO A 33 8.72 -28.37 -0.38
N ARG A 34 8.83 -29.47 -1.16
CA ARG A 34 8.35 -29.59 -2.55
C ARG A 34 6.82 -29.54 -2.70
N GLU A 35 6.08 -29.87 -1.65
CA GLU A 35 4.61 -29.87 -1.60
C GLU A 35 4.06 -28.62 -0.89
N ARG A 36 4.93 -27.74 -0.36
CA ARG A 36 4.51 -26.47 0.25
C ARG A 36 4.25 -25.45 -0.83
N GLU A 37 3.12 -24.74 -0.74
CA GLU A 37 2.81 -23.61 -1.62
C GLU A 37 3.86 -22.49 -1.47
N PRO A 38 4.74 -22.26 -2.46
CA PRO A 38 5.91 -21.39 -2.28
C PRO A 38 5.59 -19.91 -2.53
N SER A 39 4.45 -19.60 -3.18
CA SER A 39 4.15 -18.25 -3.68
C SER A 39 3.84 -17.21 -2.59
N ARG A 40 3.64 -17.65 -1.34
CA ARG A 40 3.22 -16.81 -0.20
C ARG A 40 1.91 -16.04 -0.46
N ARG A 41 1.12 -16.43 -1.48
CA ARG A 41 -0.12 -15.74 -1.89
C ARG A 41 -1.21 -15.77 -0.81
N CYS A 42 -1.20 -16.79 0.07
CA CYS A 42 -2.16 -16.90 1.18
C CYS A 42 -1.81 -16.02 2.41
N ARG A 43 -0.70 -15.28 2.38
CA ARG A 43 -0.25 -14.52 3.57
C ARG A 43 -1.24 -13.42 3.98
N SER A 44 -1.83 -12.71 3.01
CA SER A 44 -2.82 -11.68 3.31
C SER A 44 -4.07 -12.26 3.95
N LEU A 45 -4.52 -13.44 3.48
CA LEU A 45 -5.65 -14.16 4.07
C LEU A 45 -5.38 -14.50 5.53
N LEU A 46 -4.19 -15.04 5.84
CA LEU A 46 -3.79 -15.32 7.21
C LEU A 46 -3.83 -14.07 8.10
N PHE A 47 -3.26 -12.95 7.64
CA PHE A 47 -3.25 -11.72 8.44
C PHE A 47 -4.64 -11.11 8.63
N MET A 48 -5.48 -11.14 7.60
CA MET A 48 -6.87 -10.69 7.71
C MET A 48 -7.67 -11.55 8.71
N ALA A 49 -7.51 -12.87 8.66
CA ALA A 49 -8.15 -13.78 9.62
C ALA A 49 -7.67 -13.54 11.05
N LEU A 50 -6.36 -13.36 11.25
CA LEU A 50 -5.79 -13.03 12.56
C LEU A 50 -6.29 -11.68 13.08
N ALA A 51 -6.39 -10.66 12.22
CA ALA A 51 -6.90 -9.35 12.60
C ALA A 51 -8.37 -9.42 13.06
N LEU A 52 -9.21 -10.17 12.35
CA LEU A 52 -10.61 -10.40 12.72
C LEU A 52 -10.73 -11.18 14.04
N ALA A 53 -9.95 -12.25 14.22
CA ALA A 53 -9.95 -13.04 15.44
C ALA A 53 -9.48 -12.20 16.65
N ALA A 54 -8.44 -11.38 16.47
CA ALA A 54 -7.96 -10.47 17.51
C ALA A 54 -8.99 -9.38 17.84
N ALA A 55 -9.66 -8.84 16.83
CA ALA A 55 -10.70 -7.84 17.01
C ALA A 55 -11.91 -8.40 17.78
N GLU A 56 -12.37 -9.60 17.44
CA GLU A 56 -13.46 -10.27 18.17
C GLU A 56 -13.06 -10.55 19.62
N ALA A 57 -11.85 -11.06 19.86
CA ALA A 57 -11.34 -11.34 21.20
C ALA A 57 -11.19 -10.05 22.05
N ALA A 58 -10.89 -8.93 21.41
CA ALA A 58 -10.81 -7.61 22.04
C ALA A 58 -12.16 -6.87 22.09
N GLN A 59 -13.24 -7.47 21.57
CA GLN A 59 -14.58 -6.88 21.47
C GLN A 59 -14.58 -5.50 20.76
N VAL A 60 -13.78 -5.37 19.71
CA VAL A 60 -13.79 -4.20 18.81
C VAL A 60 -14.46 -4.54 17.49
N ASP A 61 -15.31 -3.62 17.02
CA ASP A 61 -16.15 -3.84 15.84
C ASP A 61 -15.35 -3.76 14.53
N GLU A 62 -14.22 -3.05 14.51
CA GLU A 62 -13.46 -2.80 13.29
C GLU A 62 -11.96 -3.06 13.44
N ALA A 63 -11.38 -3.73 12.44
CA ALA A 63 -9.95 -3.87 12.26
C ALA A 63 -9.51 -3.13 10.99
N TYR A 64 -8.53 -2.25 11.10
CA TYR A 64 -8.12 -1.38 10.00
C TYR A 64 -6.96 -1.92 9.17
N LEU A 65 -7.17 -1.95 7.85
CA LEU A 65 -6.15 -2.19 6.83
C LEU A 65 -5.72 -0.83 6.27
N CYS A 66 -4.74 -0.19 6.91
CA CYS A 66 -4.32 1.19 6.59
C CYS A 66 -3.42 1.29 5.34
N GLU A 67 -3.90 0.91 4.17
CA GLU A 67 -3.18 1.06 2.89
C GLU A 67 -3.78 2.16 2.03
N ASN A 68 -2.93 2.90 1.32
CA ASN A 68 -3.36 4.00 0.46
C ASN A 68 -4.10 3.51 -0.79
N GLY A 69 -4.97 4.36 -1.32
CA GLY A 69 -5.86 4.00 -2.41
C GLY A 69 -5.15 3.58 -3.70
N MET A 70 -3.94 4.10 -4.00
CA MET A 70 -3.18 3.65 -5.17
C MET A 70 -2.83 2.17 -5.10
N LEU A 71 -2.34 1.72 -3.94
CA LEU A 71 -1.93 0.33 -3.75
C LEU A 71 -3.13 -0.59 -3.47
N THR A 72 -4.16 -0.07 -2.81
CA THR A 72 -5.39 -0.81 -2.54
C THR A 72 -6.23 -1.04 -3.79
N ALA A 73 -6.38 -0.03 -4.66
CA ALA A 73 -7.05 -0.21 -5.95
C ALA A 73 -6.34 -1.27 -6.81
N GLY A 74 -5.01 -1.44 -6.64
CA GLY A 74 -4.25 -2.50 -7.27
C GLY A 74 -4.22 -2.41 -8.79
N LEU A 75 -4.41 -1.21 -9.34
CA LEU A 75 -4.42 -0.98 -10.78
C LEU A 75 -2.98 -1.12 -11.30
N PRO A 76 -2.77 -1.85 -12.41
CA PRO A 76 -1.42 -2.04 -12.93
C PRO A 76 -0.86 -0.71 -13.42
N PHE A 77 0.34 -0.36 -12.97
CA PHE A 77 1.06 0.83 -13.45
C PHE A 77 1.48 0.72 -14.93
N SER A 78 1.61 -0.51 -15.44
CA SER A 78 1.80 -0.79 -16.86
C SER A 78 1.25 -2.16 -17.24
N ALA A 79 0.96 -2.38 -18.53
CA ALA A 79 0.42 -3.65 -19.02
C ALA A 79 1.32 -4.85 -18.70
N ALA A 80 2.64 -4.65 -18.62
CA ALA A 80 3.61 -5.67 -18.22
C ALA A 80 3.45 -6.15 -16.76
N ARG A 81 2.66 -5.44 -15.96
CA ARG A 81 2.34 -5.77 -14.56
C ARG A 81 0.91 -6.26 -14.37
N ALA A 82 0.16 -6.48 -15.45
CA ALA A 82 -1.19 -7.01 -15.35
C ALA A 82 -1.17 -8.48 -14.88
N GLY A 83 -2.20 -8.88 -14.13
CA GLY A 83 -2.42 -10.27 -13.72
C GLY A 83 -1.74 -10.65 -12.41
N SER A 84 -1.30 -11.92 -12.29
CA SER A 84 -0.89 -12.51 -11.00
C SER A 84 0.44 -11.97 -10.41
N MET A 85 1.05 -10.99 -11.07
CA MET A 85 2.31 -10.35 -10.68
C MET A 85 2.13 -9.22 -9.66
N SER A 86 0.90 -8.73 -9.45
CA SER A 86 0.52 -7.78 -8.42
C SER A 86 -0.18 -8.49 -7.24
N THR A 87 0.25 -8.20 -6.01
CA THR A 87 -0.44 -8.66 -4.80
C THR A 87 -1.60 -7.73 -4.48
N HIS A 88 -2.83 -8.23 -4.67
CA HIS A 88 -4.08 -7.57 -4.27
C HIS A 88 -4.38 -7.76 -2.77
N SER A 89 -3.39 -7.50 -1.91
CA SER A 89 -3.43 -7.85 -0.48
C SER A 89 -4.52 -7.12 0.32
N THR A 90 -4.81 -5.88 -0.05
CA THR A 90 -5.83 -5.03 0.59
C THR A 90 -6.96 -4.68 -0.39
N HIS A 91 -7.05 -5.37 -1.52
CA HIS A 91 -8.00 -5.04 -2.57
C HIS A 91 -9.44 -5.11 -2.06
N PRO A 92 -10.32 -4.13 -2.38
CA PRO A 92 -11.66 -4.04 -1.81
C PRO A 92 -12.49 -5.32 -1.96
N LEU A 93 -12.41 -5.99 -3.12
CA LEU A 93 -13.09 -7.28 -3.30
C LEU A 93 -12.58 -8.38 -2.36
N ALA A 94 -11.27 -8.45 -2.11
CA ALA A 94 -10.69 -9.44 -1.20
C ALA A 94 -11.14 -9.16 0.24
N VAL A 95 -11.16 -7.89 0.64
CA VAL A 95 -11.64 -7.46 1.97
C VAL A 95 -13.14 -7.78 2.14
N ALA A 96 -13.96 -7.47 1.12
CA ALA A 96 -15.39 -7.76 1.14
C ALA A 96 -15.68 -9.27 1.24
N LEU A 97 -14.95 -10.09 0.47
CA LEU A 97 -15.05 -11.55 0.54
C LEU A 97 -14.63 -12.08 1.92
N MET A 98 -13.56 -11.52 2.51
CA MET A 98 -13.13 -11.92 3.84
C MET A 98 -14.15 -11.54 4.92
N ASN A 99 -14.76 -10.36 4.83
CA ASN A 99 -15.83 -9.96 5.75
C ASN A 99 -17.04 -10.88 5.64
N ARG A 100 -17.41 -11.34 4.44
CA ARG A 100 -18.47 -12.33 4.26
C ARG A 100 -18.14 -13.68 4.90
N VAL A 101 -16.88 -14.11 4.83
CA VAL A 101 -16.42 -15.31 5.54
C VAL A 101 -16.52 -15.11 7.05
N ALA A 102 -16.09 -13.95 7.56
CA ALA A 102 -16.18 -13.61 8.98
C ALA A 102 -17.62 -13.66 9.49
N GLU A 103 -18.54 -13.03 8.75
CA GLU A 103 -19.98 -13.03 9.04
C GLU A 103 -20.56 -14.46 9.05
N ALA A 104 -20.22 -15.29 8.06
CA ALA A 104 -20.66 -16.68 8.00
C ALA A 104 -20.10 -17.53 9.17
N CYS A 105 -18.97 -17.13 9.75
CA CYS A 105 -18.41 -17.74 10.95
C CYS A 105 -18.99 -17.16 12.26
N GLY A 106 -19.92 -16.20 12.19
CA GLY A 106 -20.53 -15.57 13.36
C GLY A 106 -19.63 -14.53 14.05
N LEU A 107 -18.60 -14.02 13.37
CA LEU A 107 -17.78 -12.92 13.87
C LEU A 107 -18.52 -11.59 13.65
N ARG A 108 -18.43 -10.68 14.63
CA ARG A 108 -19.01 -9.33 14.57
C ARG A 108 -18.02 -8.33 14.00
N ALA A 109 -16.74 -8.52 14.27
CA ALA A 109 -15.69 -7.65 13.76
C ALA A 109 -15.63 -7.63 12.22
N ARG A 110 -15.34 -6.46 11.64
CA ARG A 110 -15.15 -6.26 10.20
C ARG A 110 -13.81 -5.63 9.85
N LEU A 111 -13.27 -5.99 8.70
CA LEU A 111 -12.11 -5.34 8.11
C LEU A 111 -12.54 -4.09 7.34
N VAL A 112 -11.86 -2.97 7.59
CA VAL A 112 -12.10 -1.69 6.92
C VAL A 112 -10.78 -1.10 6.45
N ASN A 113 -10.71 -0.60 5.22
CA ASN A 113 -9.64 0.31 4.82
C ASN A 113 -10.19 1.74 4.74
N PRO A 114 -9.84 2.62 5.70
CA PRO A 114 -10.35 3.99 5.71
C PRO A 114 -9.69 4.88 4.63
N PHE A 115 -8.67 4.38 3.93
CA PHE A 115 -7.81 5.18 3.05
C PHE A 115 -7.96 4.85 1.55
N MET A 116 -9.08 4.23 1.17
CA MET A 116 -9.36 3.80 -0.21
C MET A 116 -9.28 4.94 -1.23
N TYR A 117 -9.60 6.17 -0.83
CA TYR A 117 -9.67 7.33 -1.73
C TYR A 117 -8.54 8.33 -1.49
N GLN A 118 -7.55 7.96 -0.68
CA GLN A 118 -6.46 8.84 -0.26
C GLN A 118 -5.15 8.42 -0.94
N THR A 119 -4.46 9.40 -1.52
CA THR A 119 -3.12 9.16 -2.07
C THR A 119 -2.09 9.03 -0.94
N LYS A 120 -0.92 8.44 -1.25
CA LYS A 120 0.19 8.40 -0.28
C LYS A 120 0.61 9.80 0.18
N SER A 121 0.57 10.79 -0.70
CA SER A 121 0.90 12.18 -0.40
C SER A 121 -0.12 12.82 0.53
N GLU A 122 -1.42 12.58 0.33
CA GLU A 122 -2.49 13.03 1.24
C GLU A 122 -2.37 12.38 2.62
N LEU A 123 -2.08 11.07 2.68
CA LEU A 123 -1.85 10.41 3.95
C LEU A 123 -0.66 11.01 4.71
N ILE A 124 0.45 11.29 4.03
CA ILE A 124 1.61 11.90 4.69
C ILE A 124 1.29 13.34 5.12
N ARG A 125 0.74 14.17 4.24
CA ARG A 125 0.49 15.60 4.49
C ARG A 125 -0.65 15.86 5.47
N ASP A 126 -1.79 15.18 5.30
CA ASP A 126 -3.04 15.52 5.99
C ASP A 126 -3.32 14.62 7.20
N VAL A 127 -2.81 13.38 7.18
CA VAL A 127 -3.00 12.43 8.27
C VAL A 127 -1.79 12.42 9.20
N LEU A 128 -0.59 12.17 8.67
CA LEU A 128 0.61 11.94 9.49
C LEU A 128 1.29 13.23 9.96
N ALA A 129 1.61 14.17 9.07
CA ALA A 129 2.34 15.39 9.40
C ALA A 129 1.69 16.27 10.50
N PRO A 130 0.36 16.38 10.60
CA PRO A 130 -0.28 17.13 11.68
C PRO A 130 -0.21 16.44 13.06
N ARG A 131 0.17 15.16 13.07
CA ARG A 131 0.00 14.24 14.22
C ARG A 131 1.32 13.67 14.73
N LEU A 132 2.33 13.64 13.87
CA LEU A 132 3.65 13.06 14.10
C LEU A 132 4.72 14.07 13.73
N SER A 133 5.81 14.10 14.50
CA SER A 133 7.01 14.83 14.12
C SER A 133 7.63 14.25 12.85
N PRO A 134 8.40 15.05 12.07
CA PRO A 134 9.13 14.55 10.91
C PRO A 134 9.99 13.32 11.25
N ARG A 135 10.63 13.30 12.42
CA ARG A 135 11.44 12.16 12.89
C ARG A 135 10.60 10.90 13.12
N GLU A 136 9.41 11.03 13.69
CA GLU A 136 8.50 9.89 13.87
C GLU A 136 8.05 9.34 12.51
N ILE A 137 7.73 10.20 11.54
CA ILE A 137 7.39 9.78 10.18
C ILE A 137 8.56 9.05 9.52
N GLN A 138 9.77 9.61 9.61
CA GLN A 138 11.00 9.03 9.05
C GLN A 138 11.41 7.70 9.71
N SER A 139 10.92 7.41 10.92
CA SER A 139 11.16 6.11 11.59
C SER A 139 10.31 4.97 11.03
N THR A 140 9.28 5.28 10.22
CA THR A 140 8.41 4.28 9.58
C THR A 140 9.02 3.72 8.29
N VAL A 141 8.56 2.55 7.85
CA VAL A 141 9.06 1.87 6.65
C VAL A 141 7.93 1.59 5.67
N SER A 142 8.08 1.97 4.41
CA SER A 142 7.16 1.60 3.31
C SER A 142 7.75 0.56 2.36
N CYS A 143 9.06 0.30 2.43
CA CYS A 143 9.81 -0.55 1.51
C CYS A 143 9.32 -2.01 1.44
N TRP A 144 9.12 -2.55 0.22
CA TRP A 144 8.85 -3.98 0.01
C TRP A 144 10.03 -4.90 0.30
N ALA A 145 11.26 -4.37 0.33
CA ALA A 145 12.47 -5.09 0.70
C ALA A 145 12.80 -4.98 2.20
N VAL A 146 11.82 -4.61 3.03
CA VAL A 146 11.96 -4.57 4.50
C VAL A 146 12.48 -5.91 5.02
N GLY A 147 13.45 -5.86 5.94
CA GLY A 147 14.13 -7.04 6.50
C GLY A 147 15.14 -7.72 5.56
N ARG A 148 15.26 -7.27 4.30
CA ARG A 148 16.29 -7.75 3.35
C ARG A 148 17.41 -6.75 3.11
N THR A 149 17.24 -5.52 3.59
CA THR A 149 18.13 -4.38 3.36
C THR A 149 18.26 -3.57 4.64
N ASN A 150 19.39 -2.90 4.83
CA ASN A 150 19.68 -2.12 6.04
C ASN A 150 18.88 -0.80 6.10
N ARG A 151 18.32 -0.35 4.98
CA ARG A 151 17.51 0.87 4.82
C ARG A 151 16.46 0.67 3.72
N GLN A 152 15.49 1.57 3.62
CA GLN A 152 14.51 1.56 2.54
C GLN A 152 15.22 1.55 1.17
N CYS A 153 14.73 0.77 0.20
CA CYS A 153 15.49 0.55 -1.03
C CYS A 153 15.49 1.77 -1.96
N GLY A 154 14.45 2.60 -1.94
CA GLY A 154 14.32 3.80 -2.79
C GLY A 154 13.74 3.53 -4.18
N GLY A 155 13.84 2.30 -4.68
CA GLY A 155 13.41 1.94 -6.03
C GLY A 155 12.12 1.13 -6.15
N CYS A 156 11.54 0.61 -5.06
CA CYS A 156 10.24 -0.08 -5.14
C CYS A 156 9.08 0.93 -5.18
N VAL A 157 7.94 0.55 -5.75
CA VAL A 157 6.76 1.44 -5.89
C VAL A 157 6.39 2.15 -4.57
N PRO A 158 6.27 1.47 -3.42
CA PRO A 158 6.00 2.18 -2.15
C PRO A 158 7.07 3.19 -1.73
N CYS A 159 8.35 2.96 -2.05
CA CYS A 159 9.42 3.92 -1.76
C CYS A 159 9.32 5.13 -2.69
N ILE A 160 8.96 4.95 -3.96
CA ILE A 160 8.75 6.04 -4.92
C ILE A 160 7.54 6.88 -4.47
N LEU A 161 6.41 6.25 -4.16
CA LEU A 161 5.22 6.94 -3.64
C LEU A 161 5.50 7.66 -2.31
N ARG A 162 6.35 7.08 -1.44
CA ARG A 162 6.79 7.72 -0.21
C ARG A 162 7.67 8.94 -0.49
N GLN A 163 8.66 8.85 -1.37
CA GLN A 163 9.51 9.99 -1.75
C GLN A 163 8.67 11.14 -2.30
N ILE A 164 7.70 10.84 -3.17
CA ILE A 164 6.75 11.85 -3.69
C ILE A 164 5.94 12.46 -2.55
N GLY A 165 5.37 11.64 -1.66
CA GLY A 165 4.53 12.13 -0.58
C GLY A 165 5.27 12.91 0.51
N MET A 166 6.51 12.53 0.83
CA MET A 166 7.39 13.28 1.74
C MET A 166 7.74 14.65 1.14
N ALA A 167 8.09 14.70 -0.15
CA ALA A 167 8.36 15.94 -0.85
C ALA A 167 7.12 16.85 -0.96
N TRP A 168 5.95 16.28 -1.28
CA TRP A 168 4.67 16.99 -1.34
C TRP A 168 4.27 17.59 0.01
N ALA A 169 4.57 16.90 1.12
CA ALA A 169 4.32 17.39 2.48
C ALA A 169 5.44 18.31 3.01
N GLU A 170 6.40 18.69 2.16
CA GLU A 170 7.56 19.52 2.53
C GLU A 170 8.38 18.96 3.72
N LEU A 171 8.40 17.64 3.86
CA LEU A 171 9.17 16.97 4.89
C LEU A 171 10.63 16.75 4.45
N PRO A 172 11.56 16.60 5.40
CA PRO A 172 12.96 16.39 5.08
C PRO A 172 13.19 15.10 4.28
N GLU A 173 14.11 15.16 3.33
CA GLU A 173 14.53 14.02 2.51
C GLU A 173 15.06 12.87 3.37
N GLU A 174 14.92 11.65 2.85
CA GLU A 174 15.31 10.42 3.53
C GLU A 174 16.44 9.73 2.78
N ALA A 175 17.30 9.03 3.52
CA ALA A 175 18.36 8.23 2.91
C ALA A 175 17.81 6.87 2.42
N TYR A 176 17.99 6.60 1.12
CA TYR A 176 17.64 5.34 0.48
C TYR A 176 18.88 4.57 -0.01
N MET A 177 18.72 3.27 -0.27
CA MET A 177 19.79 2.45 -0.87
C MET A 177 20.07 2.83 -2.34
N THR A 178 19.05 3.28 -3.05
CA THR A 178 19.13 3.76 -4.43
C THR A 178 18.47 5.12 -4.56
N ASN A 179 19.07 6.02 -5.32
CA ASN A 179 18.54 7.36 -5.58
C ASN A 179 17.98 7.43 -7.01
N VAL A 180 17.06 6.52 -7.34
CA VAL A 180 16.53 6.39 -8.71
C VAL A 180 15.73 7.62 -9.15
N MET A 181 15.16 8.39 -8.20
CA MET A 181 14.47 9.64 -8.49
C MET A 181 15.47 10.74 -8.92
N GLU A 182 16.58 10.91 -8.19
CA GLU A 182 17.63 11.87 -8.51
C GLU A 182 18.45 11.52 -9.75
N ARG A 183 18.76 10.24 -9.96
CA ARG A 183 19.70 9.77 -11.00
C ARG A 183 19.18 8.52 -11.72
N PRO A 184 18.01 8.58 -12.38
CA PRO A 184 17.41 7.43 -13.05
C PRO A 184 18.34 6.79 -14.09
N GLU A 185 19.19 7.57 -14.76
CA GLU A 185 20.12 7.09 -15.78
C GLU A 185 21.10 6.03 -15.27
N GLN A 186 21.41 6.02 -13.96
CA GLN A 186 22.30 5.03 -13.35
C GLN A 186 21.63 3.68 -13.11
N TYR A 187 20.31 3.61 -13.26
CA TYR A 187 19.51 2.42 -12.93
C TYR A 187 18.80 1.83 -14.15
N VAL A 188 19.10 2.29 -15.37
CA VAL A 188 18.51 1.74 -16.60
C VAL A 188 18.69 0.23 -16.65
N GLY A 189 17.61 -0.50 -16.92
CA GLY A 189 17.57 -1.96 -16.91
C GLY A 189 17.32 -2.59 -15.53
N ALA A 190 17.39 -1.83 -14.44
CA ALA A 190 17.01 -2.30 -13.12
C ALA A 190 15.49 -2.18 -12.87
N ASN A 191 14.96 -3.03 -12.00
CA ASN A 191 13.55 -2.97 -11.57
C ASN A 191 13.17 -1.61 -10.99
N ALA A 192 14.12 -0.92 -10.33
CA ALA A 192 13.92 0.41 -9.77
C ALA A 192 13.56 1.44 -10.85
N TYR A 193 14.29 1.44 -11.96
CA TYR A 193 14.02 2.32 -13.10
C TYR A 193 12.68 1.98 -13.76
N GLY A 194 12.40 0.70 -13.97
CA GLY A 194 11.10 0.26 -14.50
C GLY A 194 9.92 0.73 -13.63
N ASN A 195 10.02 0.55 -12.30
CA ASN A 195 9.00 1.05 -11.36
C ASN A 195 8.81 2.57 -11.48
N LEU A 196 9.90 3.33 -11.57
CA LEU A 196 9.83 4.79 -11.71
C LEU A 196 9.12 5.19 -13.01
N VAL A 197 9.56 4.64 -14.14
CA VAL A 197 8.97 4.91 -15.46
C VAL A 197 7.47 4.55 -15.46
N ASP A 198 7.09 3.40 -14.88
CA ASP A 198 5.70 2.98 -14.81
C ASP A 198 4.84 3.99 -14.00
N VAL A 199 5.32 4.44 -12.84
CA VAL A 199 4.62 5.44 -12.01
C VAL A 199 4.47 6.78 -12.75
N LEU A 200 5.55 7.26 -13.37
CA LEU A 200 5.56 8.53 -14.08
C LEU A 200 4.66 8.51 -15.33
N ARG A 201 4.71 7.43 -16.12
CA ARG A 201 3.85 7.28 -17.30
C ARG A 201 2.38 7.16 -16.93
N GLN A 202 2.05 6.44 -15.85
CA GLN A 202 0.67 6.39 -15.37
C GLN A 202 0.19 7.80 -14.96
N ALA A 203 1.01 8.57 -14.24
CA ALA A 203 0.67 9.94 -13.87
C ALA A 203 0.45 10.84 -15.10
N GLU A 204 1.34 10.82 -16.10
CA GLU A 204 1.16 11.56 -17.36
C GLU A 204 -0.09 11.14 -18.13
N GLN A 205 -0.33 9.84 -18.24
CA GLN A 205 -1.51 9.31 -18.93
C GLN A 205 -2.79 9.79 -18.24
N VAL A 206 -2.88 9.61 -16.92
CA VAL A 206 -4.01 10.06 -16.12
C VAL A 206 -4.14 11.58 -16.17
N ALA A 207 -3.08 12.36 -16.29
CA ALA A 207 -3.20 13.82 -16.39
C ALA A 207 -3.77 14.28 -17.74
N ARG A 208 -3.49 13.55 -18.83
CA ARG A 208 -3.85 13.95 -20.21
C ARG A 208 -5.19 13.42 -20.69
N GLN A 209 -5.62 12.27 -20.19
CA GLN A 209 -6.86 11.61 -20.61
C GLN A 209 -8.11 12.29 -20.04
N SER A 210 -9.28 12.10 -20.64
CA SER A 210 -10.57 12.37 -19.99
C SER A 210 -10.89 11.29 -18.94
N ASP A 211 -11.88 11.50 -18.08
CA ASP A 211 -12.25 10.50 -17.07
C ASP A 211 -12.78 9.22 -17.72
N GLU A 212 -13.50 9.33 -18.84
CA GLU A 212 -13.95 8.20 -19.64
C GLU A 212 -12.78 7.41 -20.23
N GLU A 213 -11.74 8.11 -20.72
CA GLU A 213 -10.53 7.46 -21.25
C GLU A 213 -9.73 6.75 -20.16
N VAL A 214 -9.65 7.31 -18.95
CA VAL A 214 -9.05 6.63 -17.79
C VAL A 214 -9.82 5.35 -17.48
N LEU A 215 -11.15 5.39 -17.48
CA LEU A 215 -11.99 4.21 -17.25
C LEU A 215 -11.77 3.13 -18.31
N LEU A 216 -11.72 3.51 -19.59
CA LEU A 216 -11.51 2.58 -20.70
C LEU A 216 -10.11 1.95 -20.70
N SER A 217 -9.10 2.71 -20.26
CA SER A 217 -7.71 2.23 -20.19
C SER A 217 -7.42 1.35 -18.97
N GLN A 218 -8.30 1.36 -17.96
CA GLN A 218 -8.12 0.62 -16.70
C GLN A 218 -9.32 -0.26 -16.36
N PRO A 219 -9.51 -1.40 -17.07
CA PRO A 219 -10.64 -2.31 -16.83
C PRO A 219 -10.65 -2.89 -15.41
N GLY A 220 -9.52 -2.87 -14.70
CA GLY A 220 -9.44 -3.26 -13.28
C GLY A 220 -10.35 -2.44 -12.36
N LEU A 221 -10.71 -1.21 -12.73
CA LEU A 221 -11.64 -0.37 -11.98
C LEU A 221 -13.03 -1.04 -11.83
N LEU A 222 -13.48 -1.81 -12.82
CA LEU A 222 -14.77 -2.51 -12.76
C LEU A 222 -14.83 -3.52 -11.61
N SER A 223 -13.69 -4.11 -11.23
CA SER A 223 -13.63 -5.05 -10.11
C SER A 223 -13.82 -4.38 -8.74
N LEU A 224 -13.53 -3.08 -8.65
CA LEU A 224 -13.76 -2.27 -7.44
C LEU A 224 -15.25 -1.98 -7.26
N GLN A 225 -15.99 -1.80 -8.37
CA GLN A 225 -17.42 -1.53 -8.34
C GLN A 225 -18.20 -2.71 -7.71
N VAL A 226 -17.76 -3.95 -7.95
CA VAL A 226 -18.34 -5.16 -7.32
C VAL A 226 -18.20 -5.12 -5.80
N ALA A 227 -17.19 -4.43 -5.27
CA ALA A 227 -16.96 -4.27 -3.84
C ALA A 227 -17.63 -3.01 -3.25
N GLY A 228 -18.50 -2.32 -4.01
CA GLY A 228 -19.19 -1.11 -3.56
C GLY A 228 -18.30 0.14 -3.52
N VAL A 229 -17.15 0.13 -4.20
CA VAL A 229 -16.28 1.30 -4.28
C VAL A 229 -16.81 2.28 -5.32
N ASP A 230 -16.96 3.55 -4.92
CA ASP A 230 -17.19 4.66 -5.85
C ASP A 230 -16.02 4.85 -6.82
N ILE A 231 -16.26 4.52 -8.09
CA ILE A 231 -15.25 4.62 -9.16
C ILE A 231 -14.90 6.08 -9.48
N GLY A 232 -15.86 7.00 -9.42
CA GLY A 232 -15.62 8.42 -9.65
C GLY A 232 -14.65 8.98 -8.60
N ALA A 233 -14.83 8.57 -7.33
CA ALA A 233 -13.90 8.93 -6.25
C ALA A 233 -12.49 8.33 -6.45
N VAL A 234 -12.38 7.11 -7.02
CA VAL A 234 -11.08 6.51 -7.38
C VAL A 234 -10.42 7.29 -8.52
N VAL A 235 -11.16 7.64 -9.58
CA VAL A 235 -10.63 8.45 -10.69
C VAL A 235 -10.17 9.81 -10.18
N ALA A 236 -10.96 10.48 -9.33
CA ALA A 236 -10.55 11.73 -8.70
C ALA A 236 -9.27 11.57 -7.86
N MET A 237 -9.11 10.46 -7.14
CA MET A 237 -7.86 10.16 -6.42
C MET A 237 -6.69 9.96 -7.38
N LEU A 238 -6.86 9.23 -8.49
CA LEU A 238 -5.82 9.05 -9.51
C LEU A 238 -5.39 10.40 -10.10
N ARG A 239 -6.32 11.32 -10.35
CA ARG A 239 -6.04 12.70 -10.82
C ARG A 239 -5.17 13.46 -9.83
N ARG A 240 -5.55 13.47 -8.55
CA ARG A 240 -4.76 14.11 -7.49
C ARG A 240 -3.38 13.47 -7.35
N HIS A 241 -3.30 12.14 -7.44
CA HIS A 241 -2.01 11.46 -7.43
C HIS A 241 -1.12 11.85 -8.61
N ALA A 242 -1.69 11.96 -9.82
CA ALA A 242 -0.99 12.40 -11.01
C ALA A 242 -0.46 13.83 -10.83
N GLU A 243 -1.30 14.77 -10.41
CA GLU A 243 -0.91 16.15 -10.11
C GLU A 243 0.26 16.22 -9.10
N GLN A 244 0.13 15.52 -7.98
CA GLN A 244 1.14 15.47 -6.93
C GLN A 244 2.47 14.92 -7.45
N THR A 245 2.41 13.84 -8.22
CA THR A 245 3.58 13.17 -8.80
C THR A 245 4.29 14.08 -9.79
N LEU A 246 3.56 14.63 -10.75
CA LEU A 246 4.14 15.46 -11.81
C LEU A 246 4.70 16.77 -11.26
N THR A 247 4.01 17.39 -10.29
CA THR A 247 4.49 18.61 -9.62
C THR A 247 5.80 18.34 -8.90
N VAL A 248 5.83 17.34 -8.01
CA VAL A 248 7.02 17.01 -7.22
C VAL A 248 8.21 16.64 -8.13
N VAL A 249 7.96 15.85 -9.17
CA VAL A 249 9.02 15.40 -10.07
C VAL A 249 9.61 16.56 -10.86
N ARG A 250 8.77 17.46 -11.40
CA ARG A 250 9.23 18.65 -12.14
C ARG A 250 10.00 19.63 -11.26
N GLU A 251 9.55 19.83 -10.01
CA GLU A 251 10.15 20.82 -9.10
C GLU A 251 11.42 20.31 -8.41
N ARG A 252 11.44 19.04 -7.99
CA ARG A 252 12.50 18.51 -7.12
C ARG A 252 13.41 17.49 -7.80
N TYR A 253 12.91 16.73 -8.78
CA TYR A 253 13.64 15.62 -9.37
C TYR A 253 13.89 15.82 -10.87
N ARG A 254 14.72 16.83 -11.22
CA ARG A 254 14.96 17.26 -12.61
C ARG A 254 15.35 16.14 -13.57
N HIS A 255 16.09 15.12 -13.12
CA HIS A 255 16.48 14.01 -13.98
C HIS A 255 15.32 13.04 -14.24
N ALA A 256 14.50 12.74 -13.22
CA ALA A 256 13.27 11.98 -13.41
C ALA A 256 12.25 12.73 -14.26
N ALA A 257 12.20 14.07 -14.18
CA ALA A 257 11.33 14.90 -15.01
C ALA A 257 11.60 14.71 -16.52
N ARG A 258 12.85 14.49 -16.93
CA ARG A 258 13.19 14.21 -18.34
C ARG A 258 12.62 12.91 -18.88
N LEU A 259 12.11 12.02 -18.02
CA LEU A 259 11.48 10.77 -18.44
C LEU A 259 10.02 10.97 -18.89
N ILE A 260 9.45 12.16 -18.65
CA ILE A 260 8.07 12.53 -19.00
C ILE A 260 7.98 13.76 -19.91
N GLU A 261 9.12 14.30 -20.34
CA GLU A 261 9.23 15.33 -21.39
C GLU A 261 9.27 14.69 -22.78
#